data_AF-W4VKQ6-F1
#
_entry.id   AF-W4VKQ6-F1
#
_cell.length_a   1.000
_cell.length_b   1.000
_cell.length_c   1.000
_cell.angle_alpha   90.00
_cell.angle_beta   90.00
_cell.angle_gamma   90.00
#
_symmetry.space_group_name_H-M   'P 1'
#
loop_
_entity.id
_entity.type
_entity.pdbx_description
1 polymer ?
#
loop_
_entity_poly.entity_id
_entity_poly.type
_entity_poly.pdbx_seq_one_letter_code
_entity_poly.pdbx_strand_id
1 'polypeptide(L)'
;MSDLIRARCKSLRLAYIADIYEKIPFDNPEQYVAALFQQELELREAAKGERLIKKAKLMNEKELKDYQWSDHIRFPPQLDRNALELLHFIDRKENLILTGAPGTGNYRKF
;
A
#
# COMPACT_ATOMS: atom_id res chain seq x y z
N MET A 1 -16.42 6.50 30.25
CA MET A 1 -17.06 5.51 29.35
C MET A 1 -16.14 5.06 28.21
N SER A 2 -15.22 5.90 27.71
CA SER A 2 -14.22 5.53 26.69
C SER A 2 -13.28 4.38 27.10
N ASP A 3 -13.01 4.23 28.40
CA ASP A 3 -12.07 3.20 28.91
C ASP A 3 -12.54 1.76 28.68
N LEU A 4 -13.85 1.50 28.77
CA LEU A 4 -14.39 0.16 28.53
C LEU A 4 -14.22 -0.22 27.04
N ILE A 5 -14.56 0.69 26.13
CA ILE A 5 -14.41 0.48 24.68
C ILE A 5 -12.94 0.24 24.35
N ARG A 6 -12.04 1.07 24.88
CA ARG A 6 -10.59 0.93 24.68
C ARG A 6 -10.06 -0.40 25.21
N ALA A 7 -10.49 -0.84 26.40
CA ALA A 7 -10.11 -2.13 26.97
C ALA A 7 -10.59 -3.32 26.11
N ARG A 8 -11.83 -3.27 25.61
CA ARG A 8 -12.37 -4.31 24.72
C ARG A 8 -11.68 -4.33 23.36
N CYS A 9 -11.42 -3.16 22.78
CA CYS A 9 -10.66 -3.04 21.54
C CYS A 9 -9.27 -3.65 21.67
N LYS A 10 -8.56 -3.38 22.78
CA LYS A 10 -7.25 -3.99 23.07
C LYS A 10 -7.33 -5.51 23.13
N SER A 11 -8.34 -6.06 23.81
CA SER A 11 -8.55 -7.51 23.91
C SER A 11 -8.83 -8.17 22.55
N LEU A 12 -9.60 -7.50 21.70
CA LEU A 12 -9.95 -7.95 20.34
C LEU A 12 -8.88 -7.60 19.30
N ARG A 13 -7.78 -6.96 19.72
CA ARG A 13 -6.71 -6.44 18.87
C ARG A 13 -7.21 -5.44 17.82
N LEU A 14 -8.28 -4.70 18.11
CA LEU A 14 -8.79 -3.59 17.30
C LEU A 14 -7.95 -2.35 17.61
N ALA A 15 -7.16 -1.91 16.64
CA ALA A 15 -6.09 -0.95 16.87
C ALA A 15 -6.59 0.50 16.80
N TYR A 16 -7.59 0.78 15.95
CA TYR A 16 -8.00 2.13 15.61
C TYR A 16 -9.44 2.43 16.03
N ILE A 17 -10.31 1.42 16.18
CA ILE A 17 -11.72 1.58 16.58
C ILE A 17 -11.90 2.48 17.81
N ALA A 18 -11.04 2.36 18.82
CA ALA A 18 -11.11 3.18 20.03
C ALA A 18 -10.92 4.69 19.80
N ASP A 19 -10.34 5.09 18.67
CA ASP A 19 -10.05 6.49 18.32
C ASP A 19 -10.93 7.01 17.17
N ILE A 20 -11.66 6.13 16.47
CA ILE A 20 -12.51 6.50 15.32
C ILE A 20 -14.02 6.37 15.59
N TYR A 21 -14.45 5.65 16.63
CA TYR A 21 -15.89 5.38 16.84
C TYR A 21 -16.73 6.65 17.00
N GLU A 22 -16.17 7.72 17.57
CA GLU A 22 -16.86 9.01 17.71
C GLU A 22 -16.89 9.83 16.42
N LYS A 23 -16.05 9.49 15.43
CA LYS A 23 -15.92 10.23 14.16
C LYS A 23 -16.90 9.75 13.10
N ILE A 24 -17.47 8.55 13.28
CA ILE A 24 -18.39 7.95 12.32
C ILE A 24 -19.82 8.38 12.67
N PRO A 25 -20.58 8.98 11.72
CA PRO A 25 -21.97 9.32 11.96
C PRO A 25 -22.81 8.06 12.15
N PHE A 26 -23.76 8.13 13.07
CA PHE A 26 -24.68 7.05 13.36
C PHE A 26 -26.03 7.30 12.68
N ASP A 27 -26.35 6.49 11.68
CA ASP A 27 -27.67 6.50 11.03
C ASP A 27 -28.51 5.30 11.47
N ASN A 28 -27.91 4.10 11.43
CA ASN A 28 -28.54 2.86 11.88
C ASN A 28 -27.47 1.85 12.33
N PRO A 29 -27.85 0.79 13.07
CA PRO A 29 -26.89 -0.17 13.61
C PRO A 29 -26.03 -0.87 12.56
N GLU A 30 -26.60 -1.25 11.41
CA GLU A 30 -25.88 -1.96 10.35
C GLU A 30 -24.86 -1.05 9.66
N GLN A 31 -25.28 0.16 9.27
CA GLN A 31 -24.41 1.17 8.68
C GLN A 31 -23.24 1.51 9.60
N TYR A 32 -23.51 1.74 10.88
CA TYR A 32 -22.47 2.15 11.82
C TYR A 32 -21.43 1.06 12.02
N VAL A 33 -21.86 -0.18 12.22
CA VAL A 33 -20.94 -1.32 12.41
C VAL A 33 -20.14 -1.60 11.13
N ALA A 34 -20.78 -1.55 9.96
CA ALA A 34 -20.11 -1.73 8.68
C ALA A 34 -19.05 -0.64 8.43
N ALA A 35 -19.40 0.63 8.66
CA ALA A 35 -18.47 1.75 8.50
C ALA A 35 -17.30 1.67 9.49
N LEU A 36 -17.56 1.26 10.74
CA LEU A 36 -16.53 1.10 11.77
C LEU A 36 -15.50 0.03 11.38
N PHE A 37 -15.96 -1.12 10.89
CA PHE A 37 -15.07 -2.19 10.45
C PHE A 37 -14.31 -1.82 9.17
N GLN A 38 -14.98 -1.17 8.22
CA GLN A 38 -14.34 -0.72 6.98
C GLN A 38 -13.17 0.24 7.29
N GLN A 39 -13.40 1.25 8.14
CA GLN A 39 -12.36 2.19 8.54
C GLN A 39 -11.21 1.53 9.33
N GLU A 40 -11.50 0.56 10.21
CA GLU A 40 -10.46 -0.22 10.90
C GLU A 40 -9.58 -1.00 9.91
N LEU A 41 -10.16 -1.59 8.87
CA LEU A 41 -9.41 -2.31 7.84
C LEU A 41 -8.51 -1.37 7.03
N GLU A 42 -9.06 -0.24 6.55
CA GLU A 42 -8.30 0.77 5.79
C GLU A 42 -7.09 1.29 6.57
N LEU A 43 -7.27 1.63 7.85
CA LEU A 43 -6.18 2.11 8.70
C LEU A 43 -5.12 1.04 8.96
N ARG A 44 -5.51 -0.23 9.09
CA ARG A 44 -4.54 -1.34 9.18
C ARG A 44 -3.75 -1.52 7.90
N GLU A 45 -4.39 -1.41 6.75
CA GLU A 45 -3.70 -1.53 5.46
C GLU A 45 -2.71 -0.38 5.26
N ALA A 46 -3.11 0.85 5.57
CA ALA A 46 -2.23 2.02 5.54
C ALA A 46 -1.01 1.84 6.46
N ALA A 47 -1.23 1.45 7.72
CA ALA A 47 -0.15 1.23 8.67
C ALA A 47 0.76 0.05 8.29
N LYS A 48 0.19 -1.01 7.69
CA LYS A 48 0.97 -2.11 7.12
C LYS A 48 1.85 -1.61 5.99
N GLY A 49 1.32 -0.78 5.08
CA GLY A 49 2.05 -0.15 3.99
C GLY A 49 3.24 0.66 4.49
N GLU A 50 3.00 1.61 5.41
CA GLU A 50 4.06 2.42 6.03
C GLU A 50 5.14 1.57 6.67
N ARG A 51 4.74 0.53 7.42
CA ARG A 51 5.69 -0.37 8.09
C ARG A 51 6.54 -1.12 7.08
N LEU A 52 5.96 -1.58 5.97
CA LEU A 52 6.68 -2.28 4.91
C LEU A 52 7.66 -1.35 4.20
N ILE A 53 7.27 -0.11 3.90
CA ILE A 53 8.14 0.91 3.31
C ILE A 53 9.32 1.21 4.25
N LYS A 54 9.05 1.47 5.53
CA LYS A 54 10.09 1.70 6.55
C LYS A 54 11.04 0.49 6.66
N LYS A 55 10.50 -0.74 6.59
CA LYS A 55 11.28 -1.97 6.65
C LYS A 55 12.13 -2.19 5.39
N ALA A 56 11.67 -1.74 4.23
CA ALA A 56 12.40 -1.87 2.98
C ALA A 56 13.71 -1.07 2.98
N LYS A 57 13.86 -0.08 3.89
CA LYS A 57 15.08 0.74 4.05
C LYS A 57 15.60 1.28 2.70
N LEU A 58 14.67 1.73 1.86
CA LEU A 58 14.98 2.30 0.56
C LEU A 58 15.93 3.48 0.77
N MET A 59 17.13 3.40 0.19
CA MET A 59 18.16 4.43 0.41
C MET A 59 17.79 5.77 -0.21
N ASN A 60 16.96 5.76 -1.26
CA ASN A 60 16.40 6.93 -1.90
C ASN A 60 14.97 6.61 -2.32
N GLU A 61 14.04 7.52 -2.00
CA GLU A 61 12.71 7.50 -2.61
C GLU A 61 12.87 7.86 -4.09
N LYS A 62 12.51 6.91 -4.96
CA LYS A 62 12.47 7.11 -6.40
C LYS A 62 11.07 6.82 -6.87
N GLU A 63 10.45 7.82 -7.47
CA GLU A 63 9.14 7.66 -8.07
C GLU A 63 9.29 7.35 -9.56
N LEU A 64 8.33 6.61 -10.11
CA LEU A 64 8.26 6.34 -11.55
C LEU A 64 8.16 7.62 -12.38
N LYS A 65 7.63 8.72 -11.82
CA LYS A 65 7.57 10.03 -12.48
C LYS A 65 8.95 10.60 -12.80
N ASP A 66 9.96 10.28 -11.98
CA ASP A 66 11.33 10.75 -12.14
C ASP A 66 12.14 9.81 -13.06
N TYR A 67 11.54 8.72 -13.51
CA TYR A 67 12.18 7.76 -14.39
C TYR A 67 12.22 8.30 -15.83
N GLN A 68 13.43 8.41 -16.37
CA GLN A 68 13.64 8.83 -17.75
C GLN A 68 13.44 7.66 -18.70
N TRP A 69 12.29 7.67 -19.39
CA TRP A 69 12.01 6.75 -20.47
C TRP A 69 12.87 7.10 -21.68
N SER A 70 13.79 6.22 -22.05
CA SER A 70 14.66 6.39 -23.22
C SER A 70 14.30 5.41 -24.33
N ASP A 71 14.65 5.76 -25.57
CA ASP A 71 14.45 4.91 -26.75
C ASP A 71 15.28 3.61 -26.72
N HIS A 72 16.17 3.47 -25.74
CA HIS A 72 16.96 2.26 -25.51
C HIS A 72 16.21 1.21 -24.66
N ILE A 73 15.09 1.58 -24.05
CA ILE A 73 14.25 0.63 -23.32
C ILE A 73 13.50 -0.22 -24.33
N ARG A 74 13.58 -1.53 -24.15
CA ARG A 74 12.91 -2.52 -24.99
C ARG A 74 11.94 -3.30 -24.13
N PHE A 75 10.67 -3.25 -24.51
CA PHE A 75 9.63 -4.04 -23.89
C PHE A 75 9.34 -5.30 -24.71
N PRO A 76 9.05 -6.44 -24.07
CA PRO A 76 8.52 -7.60 -24.77
C PRO A 76 7.09 -7.30 -25.26
N PRO A 77 6.57 -8.05 -26.24
CA PRO A 77 5.24 -7.79 -26.82
C PRO A 77 4.07 -7.85 -25.82
N GLN A 78 4.29 -8.50 -24.67
CA GLN A 78 3.29 -8.77 -23.64
C GLN A 78 3.25 -7.71 -22.54
N LEU A 79 4.22 -6.80 -22.52
CA LEU A 79 4.37 -5.75 -21.52
C LEU A 79 4.53 -4.43 -22.24
N ASP A 80 3.76 -3.43 -21.84
CA ASP A 80 3.98 -2.06 -22.27
C ASP A 80 4.29 -1.19 -21.04
N ARG A 81 4.60 0.08 -21.31
CA ARG A 81 4.88 1.05 -20.26
C ARG A 81 3.72 1.17 -19.27
N ASN A 82 2.49 1.26 -19.78
CA ASN A 82 1.30 1.44 -18.94
C ASN A 82 1.10 0.25 -17.99
N ALA A 83 1.25 -0.98 -18.47
CA ALA A 83 1.14 -2.18 -17.65
C ALA A 83 2.23 -2.25 -16.57
N LEU A 84 3.42 -1.70 -16.84
CA LEU A 84 4.48 -1.58 -15.83
C LEU A 84 4.15 -0.52 -14.78
N GLU A 85 3.74 0.68 -15.20
CA GLU A 85 3.42 1.81 -14.30
C GLU A 85 2.22 1.51 -13.39
N LEU A 86 1.21 0.80 -13.91
CA LEU A 86 0.03 0.36 -13.16
C LEU A 86 0.25 -0.93 -12.36
N LEU A 87 1.47 -1.49 -12.40
CA LEU A 87 1.85 -2.70 -11.66
C LEU A 87 0.97 -3.94 -11.96
N HIS A 88 0.41 -4.06 -13.17
CA HIS A 88 -0.51 -5.14 -13.54
C HIS A 88 0.10 -6.55 -13.40
N PHE A 89 1.43 -6.66 -13.45
CA PHE A 89 2.14 -7.91 -13.24
C PHE A 89 1.93 -8.48 -11.81
N ILE A 90 1.61 -7.64 -10.82
CA ILE A 90 1.31 -8.09 -9.45
C ILE A 90 0.01 -8.88 -9.44
N ASP A 91 -1.05 -8.35 -10.04
CA ASP A 91 -2.38 -9.00 -10.09
C ASP A 91 -2.32 -10.32 -10.87
N ARG A 92 -1.50 -10.35 -11.92
CA ARG A 92 -1.26 -11.54 -12.75
C ARG A 92 -0.32 -12.56 -12.12
N LYS A 93 0.30 -12.22 -10.98
CA LYS A 93 1.31 -13.05 -10.29
C LYS A 93 2.51 -13.39 -11.20
N GLU A 94 2.92 -12.42 -12.01
CA GLU A 94 4.03 -12.53 -12.95
C GLU A 94 5.32 -11.98 -12.34
N ASN A 95 6.45 -12.60 -12.66
CA ASN A 95 7.77 -12.12 -12.25
C ASN A 95 8.31 -11.11 -13.27
N LEU A 96 8.74 -9.95 -12.79
CA LEU A 96 9.36 -8.91 -13.61
C LEU A 96 10.89 -8.98 -13.50
N ILE A 97 11.58 -9.22 -14.62
CA ILE A 97 13.04 -9.21 -14.69
C ILE A 97 13.49 -8.00 -15.49
N LEU A 98 14.21 -7.08 -14.82
CA LEU A 98 14.72 -5.84 -15.43
C LEU A 98 16.23 -5.92 -15.62
N THR A 99 16.69 -5.97 -16.88
CA THR A 99 18.10 -6.09 -17.27
C THR A 99 18.61 -4.85 -18.02
N GLY A 100 19.92 -4.59 -17.98
CA GLY A 100 20.58 -3.52 -18.74
C GLY A 100 21.95 -3.18 -18.20
N ALA A 101 22.69 -2.33 -18.93
CA ALA A 101 24.08 -2.00 -18.63
C ALA A 101 24.27 -1.31 -17.26
N PRO A 102 25.48 -1.33 -16.68
CA PRO A 102 25.80 -0.54 -15.50
C PRO A 102 25.45 0.95 -15.70
N GLY A 103 24.90 1.59 -14.68
CA GLY A 103 24.53 3.01 -14.73
C GLY A 103 23.10 3.32 -15.22
N THR A 104 22.37 2.36 -15.78
CA THR A 104 20.96 2.57 -16.20
C THR A 104 19.94 2.50 -15.05
N GLY A 105 20.40 2.60 -13.81
CA GLY A 105 19.58 2.43 -12.61
C GLY A 105 19.20 0.98 -12.30
N ASN A 106 19.67 0.01 -13.10
CA ASN A 106 19.29 -1.40 -12.95
C ASN A 106 19.89 -2.14 -11.74
N TYR A 107 21.00 -1.64 -11.20
CA TYR A 107 21.77 -2.28 -10.10
C TYR A 107 21.71 -1.52 -8.78
N ARG A 108 21.30 -0.24 -8.80
CA ARG A 108 20.86 0.50 -7.61
C ARG A 108 19.33 0.40 -7.53
N LYS A 109 18.85 -0.83 -7.39
CA LYS A 109 17.44 -1.15 -7.28
C LYS A 109 17.12 -1.42 -5.80
N PHE A 110 16.41 -0.47 -5.21
CA PHE A 110 15.81 -0.50 -3.87
C PHE A 110 16.79 -0.32 -2.71
#